data_AF-A0AAV2GUC7-F1
#
_entry.id   AF-A0AAV2GUC7-F1
#
_cell.length_a   1.000
_cell.length_b   1.000
_cell.length_c   1.000
_cell.angle_alpha   90.00
_cell.angle_beta   90.00
_cell.angle_gamma   90.00
#
_symmetry.space_group_name_H-M   'P 1'
#
loop_
_entity.id
_entity.type
_entity.pdbx_description
1 polymer ?
#
loop_
_entity_poly.entity_id
_entity_poly.type
_entity_poly.pdbx_seq_one_letter_code
_entity_poly.pdbx_strand_id
1 'polypeptide(L)'
;MENCMENMRVLKEGLEKTGRIEIVSKDVGVPLVAFSLKDNSSHDEFEIADLLRRYGWIVPAYTMPADAQHVTVLRVVIREDFSRTLAERLVNDIQKVLHDLDMLPSKMKAKMEMAGEDADRTLFGSKKSEMETQREVTTLWKKFVMERKNKSSGVC
;
A
#
# COMPACT_ATOMS: atom_id res chain seq x y z
N MET A 1 24.51 13.48 -17.20
CA MET A 1 24.31 12.90 -15.85
C MET A 1 24.30 13.95 -14.75
N GLU A 2 25.14 14.99 -14.80
CA GLU A 2 25.20 16.03 -13.76
C GLU A 2 23.83 16.70 -13.49
N ASN A 3 23.07 17.04 -14.53
CA ASN A 3 21.72 17.60 -14.38
C ASN A 3 20.75 16.67 -13.63
N CYS A 4 20.82 15.35 -13.88
CA CYS A 4 19.98 14.37 -13.17
C CYS A 4 20.36 14.30 -11.69
N MET A 5 21.66 14.34 -11.38
CA MET A 5 22.15 14.35 -10.00
C MET A 5 21.74 15.64 -9.28
N GLU A 6 21.77 16.78 -9.96
CA GLU A 6 21.31 18.03 -9.39
C GLU A 6 19.81 17.99 -9.10
N ASN A 7 18.96 17.58 -10.05
CA ASN A 7 17.52 17.46 -9.82
C ASN A 7 17.18 16.42 -8.74
N MET A 8 17.99 15.37 -8.59
CA MET A 8 17.87 14.41 -7.49
C MET A 8 18.11 15.09 -6.13
N ARG A 9 19.14 15.93 -5.99
CA ARG A 9 19.42 16.67 -4.74
C ARG A 9 18.27 17.58 -4.36
N VAL A 10 17.68 18.26 -5.33
CA VAL A 10 16.54 19.17 -5.13
C VAL A 10 15.34 18.44 -4.57
N LEU A 11 15.01 17.30 -5.18
CA LEU A 11 13.92 16.46 -4.73
C LEU A 11 14.23 15.96 -3.31
N LYS A 12 15.45 15.46 -3.07
CA LYS A 12 15.89 14.98 -1.75
C LYS A 12 15.74 16.06 -0.67
N GLU A 13 16.32 17.24 -0.88
CA GLU A 13 16.24 18.36 0.06
C GLU A 13 14.80 18.82 0.29
N GLY A 14 13.97 18.83 -0.76
CA GLY A 14 12.56 19.18 -0.67
C GLY A 14 11.77 18.20 0.20
N LEU A 15 12.07 16.90 0.09
CA LEU A 15 11.46 15.86 0.91
C LEU A 15 11.97 15.90 2.35
N GLU A 16 13.27 16.12 2.57
CA GLU A 16 13.84 16.25 3.93
C GLU A 16 13.24 17.43 4.70
N LYS A 17 13.00 18.56 4.02
CA LYS A 17 12.33 19.74 4.60
C LYS A 17 10.91 19.48 5.10
N THR A 18 10.24 18.43 4.61
CA THR A 18 8.91 18.06 5.12
C THR A 18 8.96 17.51 6.54
N GLY A 19 10.12 17.04 7.01
CA GLY A 19 10.32 16.47 8.34
C GLY A 19 9.70 15.09 8.57
N ARG A 20 8.77 14.66 7.73
CA ARG A 20 7.98 13.41 7.86
C ARG A 20 8.54 12.22 7.07
N ILE A 21 9.47 12.49 6.17
CA ILE A 21 10.04 11.50 5.26
C ILE A 21 11.46 11.17 5.70
N GLU A 22 11.83 9.89 5.62
CA GLU A 22 13.19 9.40 5.77
C GLU A 22 13.74 8.97 4.42
N ILE A 23 14.93 9.46 4.06
CA ILE A 23 15.61 9.11 2.82
C ILE A 23 16.42 7.84 3.02
N VAL A 24 16.12 6.81 2.22
CA VAL A 24 16.77 5.49 2.27
C VAL A 24 17.88 5.38 1.21
N SER A 25 17.79 6.14 0.11
CA SER A 25 18.79 6.14 -0.96
C SER A 25 20.08 6.88 -0.61
N LYS A 26 21.21 6.41 -1.15
CA LYS A 26 22.52 7.07 -1.05
C LYS A 26 22.69 8.18 -2.09
N ASP A 27 23.57 9.12 -1.82
CA ASP A 27 23.86 10.25 -2.72
C ASP A 27 24.72 9.90 -3.94
N VAL A 28 25.40 8.74 -3.89
CA VAL A 28 26.31 8.29 -4.95
C VAL A 28 25.70 7.09 -5.66
N GLY A 29 25.66 7.15 -6.98
CA GLY A 29 25.22 6.06 -7.84
C GLY A 29 24.18 6.49 -8.87
N VAL A 30 23.13 5.69 -9.00
CA VAL A 30 22.03 5.97 -9.94
C VAL A 30 21.22 7.17 -9.45
N PRO A 31 20.88 8.14 -10.31
CA PRO A 31 20.10 9.32 -9.93
C PRO A 31 18.65 8.91 -9.60
N LEU A 32 18.40 8.62 -8.33
CA LEU A 32 17.09 8.26 -7.80
C LEU A 32 16.97 8.69 -6.34
N VAL A 33 15.74 8.87 -5.89
CA VAL A 33 15.42 9.09 -4.47
C VAL A 33 14.48 7.99 -4.02
N ALA A 34 14.91 7.21 -3.03
CA ALA A 34 14.10 6.23 -2.35
C ALA A 34 13.83 6.69 -0.92
N PHE A 35 12.57 6.67 -0.50
CA PHE A 35 12.18 7.25 0.78
C PHE A 35 10.99 6.52 1.40
N SER A 36 10.87 6.61 2.73
CA SER A 36 9.80 6.01 3.54
C SER A 36 9.21 7.06 4.47
N LEU A 37 8.01 6.81 5.00
CA LEU A 37 7.44 7.63 6.05
C LEU A 37 8.10 7.31 7.39
N LYS A 38 8.42 8.34 8.18
CA LYS A 38 8.94 8.15 9.54
C LYS A 38 7.88 7.56 10.48
N ASP A 39 6.61 7.88 10.25
CA ASP A 39 5.47 7.34 10.98
C ASP A 39 4.47 6.75 9.99
N ASN A 40 4.28 5.44 10.08
CA ASN A 40 3.36 4.64 9.27
C ASN A 40 2.19 4.09 10.11
N SER A 41 1.87 4.76 11.23
CA SER A 41 0.78 4.33 12.12
C SER A 41 -0.61 4.57 11.53
N SER A 42 -0.76 5.66 10.78
CA SER A 42 -2.06 6.12 10.28
C SER A 42 -2.27 5.85 8.79
N HIS A 43 -1.24 6.11 7.99
CA HIS A 43 -1.26 6.01 6.54
C HIS A 43 0.05 5.39 6.05
N ASP A 44 -0.06 4.59 4.99
CA ASP A 44 1.07 3.89 4.37
C ASP A 44 1.59 4.58 3.10
N GLU A 45 2.78 4.18 2.68
CA GLU A 45 3.39 4.65 1.44
C GLU A 45 2.56 4.28 0.19
N PHE A 46 1.75 3.22 0.27
CA PHE A 46 0.85 2.83 -0.81
C PHE A 46 -0.27 3.85 -1.01
N GLU A 47 -0.83 4.40 0.07
CA GLU A 47 -1.81 5.50 0.02
C GLU A 47 -1.23 6.76 -0.61
N ILE A 48 0.02 7.10 -0.26
CA ILE A 48 0.71 8.23 -0.89
C ILE A 48 0.86 7.99 -2.39
N ALA A 49 1.31 6.80 -2.80
CA ALA A 49 1.43 6.45 -4.21
C ALA A 49 0.09 6.56 -4.95
N ASP A 50 -1.00 6.09 -4.34
CA ASP A 50 -2.34 6.14 -4.91
C ASP A 50 -2.85 7.58 -5.06
N LEU A 51 -2.66 8.43 -4.04
CA LEU A 51 -3.08 9.83 -4.09
C LEU A 51 -2.25 10.65 -5.08
N LEU A 52 -0.95 10.37 -5.21
CA LEU A 52 -0.09 11.01 -6.21
C LEU A 52 -0.56 10.76 -7.64
N ARG A 53 -1.26 9.65 -7.92
CA ARG A 53 -1.86 9.41 -9.26
C ARG A 53 -2.89 10.45 -9.64
N ARG A 54 -3.59 11.09 -8.69
CA ARG A 54 -4.54 12.18 -8.97
C ARG A 54 -3.86 13.40 -9.58
N TYR A 55 -2.59 13.60 -9.26
CA TYR A 55 -1.75 14.67 -9.80
C TYR A 55 -1.02 14.25 -11.10
N GLY A 56 -1.24 13.02 -11.57
CA GLY A 56 -0.60 12.46 -12.75
C GLY A 56 0.76 11.81 -12.50
N TRP A 57 1.18 11.70 -11.23
CA TRP A 57 2.45 11.07 -10.87
C TRP A 57 2.30 9.56 -10.72
N ILE A 58 3.24 8.81 -11.29
CA ILE A 58 3.34 7.35 -11.11
C ILE A 58 4.61 7.08 -10.30
N VAL A 59 4.45 7.02 -8.98
CA VAL A 59 5.54 6.69 -8.05
C VAL A 59 5.30 5.30 -7.48
N PRO A 60 6.18 4.32 -7.73
CA PRO A 60 6.04 2.98 -7.19
C PRO A 60 6.33 2.96 -5.68
N ALA A 61 5.47 2.30 -4.92
CA ALA A 61 5.70 1.88 -3.54
C ALA A 61 5.92 0.36 -3.50
N TYR A 62 6.88 -0.11 -2.72
CA TYR A 62 7.13 -1.55 -2.51
C TYR A 62 7.77 -1.83 -1.15
N THR A 63 7.53 -3.02 -0.63
CA THR A 63 8.21 -3.54 0.57
C THR A 63 9.61 -4.01 0.23
N MET A 64 10.54 -3.80 1.14
CA MET A 64 11.92 -4.27 1.01
C MET A 64 12.00 -5.81 1.02
N PRO A 65 13.11 -6.38 0.51
CA PRO A 65 13.30 -7.83 0.41
C PRO A 65 13.42 -8.52 1.78
N ALA A 66 13.75 -9.82 1.77
CA ALA A 66 13.96 -10.61 2.97
C ALA A 66 14.84 -9.90 4.01
N ASP A 67 14.46 -10.05 5.28
CA ASP A 67 15.08 -9.44 6.47
C ASP A 67 14.84 -7.92 6.63
N ALA A 68 14.07 -7.30 5.72
CA ALA A 68 13.68 -5.89 5.80
C ALA A 68 12.21 -5.62 5.41
N GLN A 69 11.35 -6.65 5.33
CA GLN A 69 9.97 -6.52 4.80
C GLN A 69 9.06 -5.54 5.56
N HIS A 70 9.43 -5.16 6.77
CA HIS A 70 8.73 -4.16 7.57
C HIS A 70 8.94 -2.73 7.03
N VAL A 71 9.91 -2.52 6.14
CA VAL A 71 10.20 -1.24 5.51
C VAL A 71 9.51 -1.19 4.15
N THR A 72 8.66 -0.20 3.96
CA THR A 72 8.03 0.12 2.66
C THR A 72 8.65 1.41 2.13
N VAL A 73 8.99 1.44 0.85
CA VAL A 73 9.63 2.60 0.24
C VAL A 73 8.91 3.04 -1.02
N LEU A 74 8.89 4.35 -1.25
CA LEU A 74 8.59 5.00 -2.51
C LEU A 74 9.91 5.23 -3.27
N ARG A 75 9.90 5.06 -4.59
CA ARG A 75 11.10 5.27 -5.42
C ARG A 75 10.83 6.17 -6.61
N VAL A 76 11.53 7.30 -6.67
CA VAL A 76 11.52 8.24 -7.81
C VAL A 76 12.84 8.15 -8.55
N VAL A 77 12.81 7.76 -9.82
CA VAL A 77 14.01 7.69 -10.68
C VAL A 77 14.09 8.97 -11.51
N ILE A 78 15.24 9.65 -11.47
CA ILE A 78 15.46 10.92 -12.14
C ILE A 78 16.10 10.65 -13.50
N ARG A 79 15.33 10.91 -14.56
CA ARG A 79 15.74 10.74 -15.95
C ARG A 79 16.19 12.08 -16.55
N GLU A 80 16.67 12.05 -17.80
CA GLU A 80 17.15 13.25 -18.49
C GLU A 80 16.03 14.28 -18.76
N ASP A 81 14.80 13.80 -18.94
CA ASP A 81 13.60 14.61 -19.13
C ASP A 81 13.00 15.15 -17.81
N PHE A 82 13.53 14.72 -16.66
CA PHE A 82 13.06 15.17 -15.35
C PHE A 82 13.73 16.50 -14.98
N SER A 83 13.07 17.61 -15.34
CA SER A 83 13.56 18.97 -15.10
C SER A 83 13.47 19.40 -13.64
N ARG A 84 14.19 20.49 -13.30
CA ARG A 84 14.14 21.15 -11.98
C ARG A 84 12.71 21.52 -11.59
N THR A 85 11.93 22.06 -12.52
CA THR A 85 10.53 22.45 -12.30
C THR A 85 9.65 21.24 -11.99
N LEU A 86 9.90 20.08 -12.62
CA LEU A 86 9.19 18.84 -12.29
C LEU A 86 9.57 18.33 -10.89
N ALA A 87 10.84 18.45 -10.49
CA ALA A 87 11.29 18.11 -9.15
C ALA A 87 10.56 18.94 -8.08
N GLU A 88 10.53 20.26 -8.24
CA GLU A 88 9.87 21.19 -7.32
C GLU A 88 8.35 20.96 -7.29
N ARG A 89 7.74 20.72 -8.45
CA ARG A 89 6.31 20.39 -8.54
C ARG A 89 5.98 19.09 -7.82
N LEU A 90 6.81 18.05 -7.97
CA LEU A 90 6.65 16.78 -7.27
C LEU A 90 6.73 16.96 -5.76
N VAL A 91 7.69 17.74 -5.26
CA VAL A 91 7.79 18.06 -3.82
C VAL A 91 6.51 18.74 -3.33
N ASN A 92 6.02 19.74 -4.05
CA ASN A 92 4.81 20.47 -3.68
C ASN A 92 3.56 19.57 -3.67
N ASP A 93 3.42 18.69 -4.66
CA ASP A 93 2.29 17.77 -4.73
C ASP A 93 2.37 16.68 -3.64
N ILE A 94 3.57 16.22 -3.28
CA ILE A 94 3.78 15.33 -2.12
C ILE A 94 3.37 16.04 -0.83
N GLN A 95 3.73 17.31 -0.63
CA GLN A 95 3.31 18.07 0.56
C GLN A 95 1.79 18.19 0.66
N LYS A 96 1.10 18.44 -0.45
CA LYS A 96 -0.37 18.46 -0.50
C LYS A 96 -0.95 17.10 -0.15
N VAL A 97 -0.42 16.02 -0.73
CA VAL A 97 -0.87 14.65 -0.43
C VAL A 97 -0.69 14.32 1.05
N LEU A 98 0.44 14.68 1.65
CA LEU A 98 0.66 14.47 3.09
C LEU A 98 -0.34 15.26 3.93
N HIS A 99 -0.64 16.51 3.56
CA HIS A 99 -1.65 17.32 4.23
C HIS A 99 -3.07 16.75 4.06
N ASP A 100 -3.41 16.26 2.86
CA ASP A 100 -4.70 15.64 2.59
C ASP A 100 -4.88 14.36 3.43
N LEU A 101 -3.82 13.57 3.60
CA LEU A 101 -3.82 12.40 4.46
C LEU A 101 -4.06 12.76 5.93
N ASP A 102 -3.47 13.85 6.44
CA ASP A 102 -3.69 14.30 7.83
C ASP A 102 -5.17 14.62 8.13
N MET A 103 -5.94 15.03 7.11
CA MET A 103 -7.36 15.37 7.24
C MET A 103 -8.28 14.14 7.12
N LEU A 104 -7.76 13.02 6.63
CA LEU A 104 -8.53 11.79 6.45
C LEU A 104 -8.44 10.91 7.71
N PRO A 105 -9.52 10.21 8.08
CA PRO A 105 -9.43 9.20 9.12
C PRO A 105 -8.49 8.08 8.67
N SER A 106 -7.59 7.65 9.56
CA SER A 106 -6.64 6.57 9.26
C SER A 106 -7.39 5.32 8.80
N LYS A 107 -6.87 4.61 7.80
CA LYS A 107 -7.51 3.36 7.35
C LYS A 107 -7.57 2.32 8.47
N MET A 108 -6.65 2.35 9.44
CA MET A 108 -6.77 1.53 10.65
C MET A 108 -8.04 1.83 11.44
N LYS A 109 -8.40 3.12 11.61
CA LYS A 109 -9.67 3.50 12.23
C LYS A 109 -10.86 3.09 11.37
N ALA A 110 -10.82 3.35 10.05
CA ALA A 110 -11.91 2.97 9.15
C ALA A 110 -12.15 1.44 9.11
N LYS A 111 -11.08 0.62 9.13
CA LYS A 111 -11.19 -0.84 9.23
C LYS A 111 -11.72 -1.28 10.60
N MET A 112 -11.36 -0.59 11.68
CA MET A 112 -11.83 -0.91 13.03
C MET A 112 -13.29 -0.48 13.24
N GLU A 113 -13.71 0.64 12.65
CA GLU A 113 -15.09 1.13 12.64
C GLU A 113 -15.99 0.27 11.75
N MET A 114 -15.53 -0.09 10.54
CA MET A 114 -16.24 -1.07 9.69
C MET A 114 -16.29 -2.45 10.33
N ALA A 115 -15.22 -2.90 11.00
CA ALA A 115 -15.26 -4.15 11.76
C ALA A 115 -16.15 -4.06 13.01
N GLY A 116 -16.36 -2.87 13.57
CA GLY A 116 -17.33 -2.61 14.64
C GLY A 116 -18.78 -2.69 14.16
N GLU A 117 -19.07 -2.16 12.97
CA GLU A 117 -20.38 -2.31 12.32
C GLU A 117 -20.63 -3.75 11.84
N ASP A 118 -19.60 -4.46 11.35
CA ASP A 118 -19.69 -5.90 11.06
C ASP A 118 -19.79 -6.74 12.35
N ALA A 119 -19.21 -6.30 13.47
CA ALA A 119 -19.28 -6.99 14.77
C ALA A 119 -20.70 -6.98 15.36
N ASP A 120 -21.47 -5.91 15.17
CA ASP A 120 -22.89 -5.89 15.56
C ASP A 120 -23.72 -6.86 14.68
N ARG A 121 -23.27 -7.13 13.45
CA ARG A 121 -23.85 -8.17 12.56
C ARG A 121 -23.29 -9.58 12.79
N THR A 122 -22.09 -9.72 13.37
CA THR A 122 -21.40 -11.00 13.64
C THR A 122 -21.39 -11.43 15.10
N LEU A 123 -22.30 -10.90 15.93
CA LEU A 123 -22.66 -11.49 17.22
C LEU A 123 -23.16 -12.96 17.13
N PHE A 124 -23.34 -13.50 15.92
CA PHE A 124 -23.50 -14.93 15.63
C PHE A 124 -22.36 -15.48 14.76
N GLY A 125 -21.12 -15.44 15.25
CA GLY A 125 -20.00 -15.98 14.47
C GLY A 125 -18.72 -16.15 15.28
N SER A 126 -18.73 -17.03 16.29
CA SER A 126 -17.49 -17.48 16.93
C SER A 126 -16.47 -17.91 15.88
N LYS A 127 -15.27 -17.30 15.93
CA LYS A 127 -14.10 -17.65 15.11
C LYS A 127 -13.82 -19.15 15.25
N LYS A 128 -14.23 -19.93 14.26
CA LYS A 128 -13.92 -21.36 14.17
C LYS A 128 -12.51 -21.55 13.62
N SER A 129 -11.79 -22.52 14.20
CA SER A 129 -10.44 -22.91 13.80
C SER A 129 -10.41 -23.35 12.33
N GLU A 130 -9.30 -23.11 11.62
CA GLU A 130 -9.09 -23.54 10.23
C GLU A 130 -9.36 -25.04 10.00
N MET A 131 -9.16 -25.86 11.03
CA MET A 131 -9.47 -27.29 10.99
C MET A 131 -10.99 -27.56 10.91
N GLU A 132 -11.78 -26.68 11.51
CA GLU A 132 -13.24 -26.79 11.58
C GLU A 132 -13.90 -26.31 10.28
N THR A 133 -13.37 -25.24 9.68
CA THR A 133 -13.80 -24.77 8.35
C THR A 133 -13.51 -25.80 7.26
N GLN A 134 -12.34 -26.46 7.29
CA GLN A 134 -12.00 -27.53 6.35
C GLN A 134 -12.95 -28.74 6.46
N ARG A 135 -13.34 -29.12 7.68
CA ARG A 135 -14.29 -30.23 7.92
C ARG A 135 -15.67 -29.90 7.39
N GLU A 136 -16.16 -28.67 7.61
CA GLU A 136 -17.47 -28.23 7.11
C GLU A 136 -17.50 -28.19 5.58
N VAL A 137 -16.48 -27.61 4.94
CA VAL A 137 -16.37 -27.58 3.47
C VAL A 137 -16.37 -29.00 2.91
N THR A 138 -15.60 -29.92 3.51
CA THR A 138 -15.54 -31.32 3.08
C THR A 138 -16.88 -32.03 3.26
N THR A 139 -17.60 -31.74 4.33
CA THR A 139 -18.90 -32.35 4.63
C THR A 139 -19.99 -31.84 3.68
N LEU A 140 -19.98 -30.55 3.38
CA LEU A 140 -20.87 -29.94 2.39
C LEU A 140 -20.60 -30.49 0.98
N TRP A 141 -19.32 -30.63 0.60
CA TRP A 141 -18.94 -31.23 -0.68
C TRP A 141 -19.39 -32.69 -0.78
N LYS A 142 -19.19 -33.49 0.29
CA LYS A 142 -19.68 -34.88 0.34
C LYS A 142 -21.20 -34.95 0.20
N LYS A 143 -21.95 -34.08 0.89
CA LYS A 143 -23.41 -34.05 0.81
C LYS A 143 -23.87 -33.66 -0.60
N PHE A 144 -23.28 -32.64 -1.19
CA PHE A 144 -23.57 -32.18 -2.54
C PHE A 144 -23.27 -33.25 -3.61
N VAL A 145 -22.13 -33.94 -3.50
CA VAL A 145 -21.75 -35.03 -4.40
C VAL A 145 -22.71 -36.23 -4.26
N MET A 146 -23.08 -36.60 -3.03
CA MET A 146 -24.04 -37.67 -2.77
C MET A 146 -25.44 -37.34 -3.31
N GLU A 147 -25.88 -36.09 -3.19
CA GLU A 147 -27.16 -35.61 -3.69
C GLU A 147 -27.21 -35.59 -5.23
N ARG A 148 -26.09 -35.28 -5.90
CA ARG A 148 -25.94 -35.44 -7.36
C ARG A 148 -25.91 -36.90 -7.79
N LYS A 149 -25.26 -37.79 -7.02
CA LYS A 149 -25.22 -39.23 -7.33
C LYS A 149 -26.61 -39.87 -7.22
N ASN A 150 -27.42 -39.44 -6.24
CA ASN A 150 -28.80 -39.91 -6.08
C ASN A 150 -29.77 -39.37 -7.16
N LYS A 151 -29.47 -38.19 -7.75
CA LYS A 151 -30.22 -37.66 -8.91
C LYS A 151 -29.78 -38.27 -10.25
N SER A 152 -28.58 -38.86 -10.32
CA SER A 152 -28.02 -39.46 -11.54
C SER A 152 -28.43 -40.92 -11.74
N SER A 153 -29.05 -41.60 -10.78
CA SER A 153 -29.46 -43.01 -10.89
C SER A 153 -30.81 -43.22 -11.58
N GLY A 154 -31.28 -42.22 -12.33
CA GLY A 154 -32.59 -42.21 -13.00
C GLY A 154 -32.53 -41.62 -14.41
N VAL A 155 -31.63 -42.13 -15.25
CA VAL A 155 -31.66 -41.90 -16.70
C VAL A 155 -31.64 -43.28 -17.37
N CYS A 156 -32.78 -43.67 -17.93
CA CYS A 156 -32.91 -44.74 -18.92
C CYS A 156 -32.32 -44.30 -20.26
#